data_AF-A0A9X5X781-F1
#
_entry.id   AF-A0A9X5X781-F1
#
_cell.length_a   1.000
_cell.length_b   1.000
_cell.length_c   1.000
_cell.angle_alpha   90.00
_cell.angle_beta   90.00
_cell.angle_gamma   90.00
#
_symmetry.space_group_name_H-M   'P 1'
#
loop_
_entity.id
_entity.type
_entity.pdbx_description
1 polymer ?
#
loop_
_entity_poly.entity_id
_entity_poly.type
_entity_poly.pdbx_seq_one_letter_code
_entity_poly.pdbx_strand_id
1 'polypeptide(L)'
;YIGPRRPLPAAVEVFAYRIASTLMALGVTLTVRRVHDGVEVSGPAPAVPGVERQLRAIADAAGGTLSTTDRGAVRVWLPEVHPWRSE
;
A
#
# COMPACT_ATOMS: atom_id res chain seq x y z
N TYR A 1 6.45 14.96 7.04
CA TYR A 1 7.48 13.90 7.20
C TYR A 1 8.49 14.41 8.24
N ILE A 2 8.79 13.62 9.28
CA ILE A 2 9.73 13.99 10.35
C ILE A 2 10.73 12.84 10.51
N GLY A 3 12.03 13.15 10.54
CA GLY A 3 13.13 12.18 10.73
C GLY A 3 13.96 11.90 9.46
N PRO A 4 15.08 11.16 9.59
CA PRO A 4 15.97 10.83 8.48
C PRO A 4 15.32 9.84 7.50
N ARG A 5 15.53 10.06 6.20
CA ARG A 5 15.09 9.14 5.14
C ARG A 5 15.84 7.82 5.26
N ARG A 6 15.16 6.80 5.80
CA ARG A 6 15.63 5.41 5.73
C ARG A 6 15.17 4.82 4.39
N PRO A 7 16.10 4.50 3.48
CA PRO A 7 15.75 3.93 2.19
C PRO A 7 15.04 2.58 2.38
N LEU A 8 13.98 2.37 1.59
CA LEU A 8 13.32 1.08 1.44
C LEU A 8 13.81 0.45 0.14
N PRO A 9 13.65 -0.88 -0.05
CA PRO A 9 13.87 -1.49 -1.35
C PRO A 9 13.02 -0.80 -2.42
N ALA A 10 13.60 -0.53 -3.59
CA ALA A 10 12.94 0.24 -4.66
C ALA A 10 11.58 -0.37 -5.07
N ALA A 11 11.48 -1.69 -5.07
CA ALA A 11 10.22 -2.39 -5.35
C ALA A 11 9.11 -1.97 -4.38
N VAL A 12 9.40 -1.88 -3.07
CA VAL A 12 8.44 -1.48 -2.04
C VAL A 12 8.01 -0.02 -2.23
N GLU A 13 8.96 0.87 -2.54
CA GLU A 13 8.64 2.27 -2.85
C GLU A 13 7.73 2.39 -4.08
N VAL A 14 7.98 1.62 -5.14
CA VAL A 14 7.15 1.59 -6.36
C VAL A 14 5.75 1.04 -6.07
N PHE A 15 5.63 -0.05 -5.32
CA PHE A 15 4.33 -0.60 -4.94
C PHE A 15 3.53 0.38 -4.07
N ALA A 16 4.17 0.99 -3.06
CA ALA A 16 3.54 1.99 -2.22
C ALA A 16 3.05 3.20 -3.04
N TYR A 17 3.87 3.67 -3.99
CA TYR A 17 3.47 4.74 -4.92
C TYR A 17 2.27 4.34 -5.78
N ARG A 18 2.26 3.13 -6.37
CA ARG A 18 1.14 2.66 -7.18
C ARG A 18 -0.16 2.62 -6.38
N ILE A 19 -0.14 2.06 -5.17
CA ILE A 19 -1.30 2.04 -4.27
C ILE A 19 -1.76 3.45 -3.94
N ALA A 20 -0.83 4.34 -3.56
CA ALA A 20 -1.15 5.73 -3.27
C ALA A 20 -1.75 6.45 -4.48
N SER A 21 -1.22 6.23 -5.69
CA SER A 21 -1.74 6.83 -6.92
C SER A 21 -3.16 6.38 -7.24
N THR A 22 -3.44 5.08 -7.06
CA THR A 22 -4.78 4.49 -7.26
C THR A 22 -5.80 5.07 -6.27
N LEU A 23 -5.39 5.32 -5.02
CA LEU A 23 -6.24 5.94 -4.01
C LEU A 23 -6.40 7.46 -4.24
N MET A 24 -5.34 8.18 -4.64
CA MET A 24 -5.40 9.63 -4.91
C MET A 24 -6.23 10.00 -6.12
N ALA A 25 -6.37 9.11 -7.11
CA ALA A 25 -7.27 9.32 -8.25
C ALA A 25 -8.74 9.56 -7.82
N LEU A 26 -9.08 9.26 -6.56
CA LEU A 26 -10.39 9.50 -5.95
C LEU A 26 -10.47 10.82 -5.15
N GLY A 27 -9.43 11.67 -5.18
CA GLY A 27 -9.44 13.01 -4.60
C GLY A 27 -9.33 13.07 -3.07
N VAL A 28 -8.72 12.07 -2.45
CA VAL A 28 -8.77 11.84 -0.99
C VAL A 28 -7.40 11.90 -0.31
N THR A 29 -7.41 12.32 0.95
CA THR A 29 -6.25 12.23 1.85
C THR A 29 -5.96 10.78 2.18
N LEU A 30 -4.71 10.38 1.99
CA LEU A 30 -4.20 9.06 2.38
C LEU A 30 -3.09 9.19 3.41
N THR A 31 -2.92 8.12 4.19
CA THR A 31 -1.83 8.00 5.16
C THR A 31 -0.88 6.92 4.69
N VAL A 32 0.39 7.29 4.55
CA VAL A 32 1.49 6.34 4.37
C VAL A 32 2.26 6.28 5.68
N ARG A 33 2.37 5.08 6.25
CA ARG A 33 3.06 4.85 7.53
C ARG A 33 4.07 3.73 7.36
N ARG A 34 5.30 3.97 7.82
CA ARG A 34 6.27 2.90 8.01
C ARG A 34 5.96 2.15 9.29
N VAL A 35 5.93 0.82 9.23
CA VAL A 35 5.84 -0.08 10.39
C VAL A 35 7.12 -0.92 10.46
N HIS A 36 7.32 -1.67 11.54
CA HIS A 36 8.59 -2.36 11.82
C HIS A 36 9.11 -3.20 10.64
N ASP A 37 8.21 -3.86 9.90
CA ASP A 37 8.55 -4.80 8.83
C ASP A 37 7.98 -4.42 7.45
N GLY A 38 7.61 -3.15 7.25
CA GLY A 38 6.98 -2.75 5.99
C GLY A 38 6.38 -1.37 5.92
N VAL A 39 5.53 -1.19 4.91
CA VAL A 39 4.79 0.04 4.63
C VAL A 39 3.31 -0.24 4.66
N GLU A 40 2.58 0.62 5.37
CA GLU A 40 1.13 0.64 5.37
C GLU A 40 0.66 1.87 4.59
N VAL A 41 -0.24 1.67 3.63
CA VAL A 41 -0.95 2.74 2.94
C VAL A 41 -2.43 2.60 3.25
N SER A 42 -3.04 3.65 3.78
CA SER A 42 -4.46 3.63 4.13
C SER A 42 -5.19 4.87 3.64
N GLY A 43 -6.46 4.70 3.35
CA GLY A 43 -7.34 5.74 2.83
C GLY A 43 -8.80 5.27 2.83
N PRO A 44 -9.77 6.12 2.51
CA PRO A 44 -11.17 5.72 2.43
C PRO A 44 -11.36 4.59 1.43
N ALA A 45 -12.31 3.67 1.70
CA ALA A 45 -12.58 2.59 0.76
C ALA A 45 -13.06 3.15 -0.58
N PRO A 46 -12.55 2.63 -1.71
CA PRO A 46 -13.04 3.02 -3.01
C PRO A 46 -14.49 2.55 -3.18
N ALA A 47 -15.38 3.44 -3.62
CA ALA A 47 -16.76 3.09 -3.93
C ALA A 47 -16.89 2.25 -5.23
N VAL A 48 -15.80 2.11 -5.99
CA VAL A 48 -15.76 1.42 -7.28
C VAL A 48 -15.12 0.03 -7.11
N PRO A 49 -15.85 -1.08 -7.34
CA PRO A 49 -15.32 -2.44 -7.15
C PRO A 49 -14.07 -2.77 -7.98
N GLY A 50 -13.89 -2.13 -9.14
CA GLY A 50 -12.70 -2.29 -9.97
C GLY A 50 -11.41 -1.82 -9.28
N VAL A 51 -11.50 -0.76 -8.47
CA VAL A 51 -10.36 -0.19 -7.75
C VAL A 51 -9.94 -1.10 -6.61
N GLU A 52 -10.89 -1.67 -5.87
CA GLU A 52 -10.56 -2.63 -4.80
C GLU A 52 -9.84 -3.88 -5.35
N ARG A 53 -10.33 -4.43 -6.49
CA ARG A 53 -9.66 -5.54 -7.18
C ARG A 53 -8.26 -5.18 -7.64
N GLN A 54 -8.07 -3.97 -8.16
CA GLN A 54 -6.75 -3.48 -8.56
C GLN A 54 -5.81 -3.35 -7.35
N LEU A 55 -6.30 -2.81 -6.22
CA LEU A 55 -5.50 -2.70 -5.00
C LEU A 55 -5.12 -4.08 -4.45
N ARG A 56 -6.05 -5.05 -4.49
CA ARG A 56 -5.79 -6.46 -4.15
C ARG A 56 -4.67 -7.04 -4.99
N ALA A 57 -4.77 -6.91 -6.31
CA ALA A 57 -3.77 -7.43 -7.24
C ALA A 57 -2.37 -6.82 -7.02
N ILE A 58 -2.31 -5.50 -6.76
CA ILE A 58 -1.04 -4.82 -6.47
C ILE A 58 -0.46 -5.31 -5.13
N ALA A 59 -1.28 -5.47 -4.09
CA ALA A 59 -0.85 -5.98 -2.80
C ALA A 59 -0.34 -7.43 -2.90
N ASP A 60 -1.08 -8.31 -3.57
CA ASP A 60 -0.71 -9.71 -3.75
C ASP A 60 0.61 -9.83 -4.54
N ALA A 61 0.77 -9.05 -5.61
CA ALA A 61 2.01 -8.98 -6.38
C ALA A 61 3.20 -8.48 -5.55
N ALA A 62 2.95 -7.74 -4.46
CA ALA A 62 3.96 -7.27 -3.52
C ALA A 62 4.23 -8.26 -2.37
N GLY A 63 3.51 -9.38 -2.28
CA GLY A 63 3.49 -10.25 -1.10
C GLY A 63 2.82 -9.61 0.12
N GLY A 64 2.04 -8.56 -0.10
CA GLY A 64 1.34 -7.78 0.90
C GLY A 64 -0.08 -8.27 1.15
N THR A 65 -0.84 -7.47 1.89
CA THR A 65 -2.25 -7.74 2.19
C THR A 65 -3.09 -6.48 2.07
N LEU A 66 -4.36 -6.63 1.70
CA LEU A 66 -5.36 -5.56 1.73
C LEU A 66 -6.46 -5.94 2.74
N SER A 67 -6.76 -5.02 3.66
CA SER A 67 -7.81 -5.17 4.66
C SER A 67 -8.68 -3.92 4.73
N THR A 68 -9.83 -4.06 5.37
CA THR A 68 -10.74 -2.96 5.64
C THR A 68 -10.74 -2.72 7.15
N THR A 69 -10.61 -1.46 7.55
CA THR A 69 -10.70 -1.05 8.96
C THR A 69 -12.15 -0.97 9.41
N ASP A 70 -12.37 -0.96 10.72
CA ASP A 70 -13.70 -0.84 11.34
C ASP A 70 -14.47 0.43 10.93
N ARG A 71 -13.75 1.45 10.43
CA ARG A 71 -14.33 2.70 9.91
C ARG A 71 -14.59 2.67 8.40
N GLY A 72 -14.50 1.49 7.77
CA GLY A 72 -14.69 1.32 6.33
C GLY A 72 -13.56 1.89 5.48
N ALA A 73 -12.41 2.23 6.05
CA ALA A 73 -11.23 2.65 5.29
C ALA A 73 -10.42 1.43 4.82
N VAL A 74 -9.86 1.49 3.62
CA VAL A 74 -8.94 0.49 3.08
C VAL A 74 -7.55 0.68 3.71
N ARG A 75 -6.90 -0.44 4.02
CA ARG A 75 -5.53 -0.52 4.49
C ARG A 75 -4.77 -1.57 3.69
N VAL A 76 -3.72 -1.14 3.00
CA VAL A 76 -2.78 -2.02 2.31
C VAL A 76 -1.49 -2.10 3.12
N TRP A 77 -1.05 -3.30 3.46
CA TRP A 77 0.26 -3.56 4.04
C TRP A 77 1.18 -4.19 3.00
N LEU A 78 2.42 -3.70 2.94
CA LEU A 78 3.48 -4.16 2.04
C LEU A 78 4.70 -4.57 2.88
N PRO A 79 5.22 -5.80 2.74
CA PRO A 79 6.42 -6.21 3.46
C PRO A 79 7.67 -5.46 2.95
N GLU A 80 8.62 -5.16 3.84
CA GLU A 80 9.94 -4.63 3.46
C GLU A 80 10.77 -5.68 2.70
N VAL A 81 10.64 -6.95 3.08
CA VAL A 81 11.20 -8.11 2.38
C VAL A 81 10.20 -8.61 1.35
N HIS A 82 10.42 -8.20 0.11
CA HIS A 82 9.68 -8.73 -1.02
C HIS A 82 10.18 -10.16 -1.31
N PRO A 83 9.30 -11.18 -1.47
CA PRO A 83 9.74 -12.47 -1.96
C PRO A 83 10.12 -12.31 -3.44
N TRP A 84 11.38 -11.98 -3.70
CA TRP A 84 11.94 -12.19 -5.02
C TRP A 84 11.90 -13.71 -5.24
N ARG A 85 11.36 -14.16 -6.38
CA ARG A 85 11.55 -15.55 -6.81
C ARG A 85 13.05 -15.82 -6.77
N SER A 86 13.47 -16.76 -5.92
CA SER A 86 14.71 -17.49 -6.13
C SER A 86 14.54 -18.24 -7.44
N GLU A 87 15.16 -17.75 -8.51
CA GLU A 87 15.62 -18.61 -9.61
C GLU A 87 17.07 -18.99 -9.35
#